data_AF-T1BKH4-F1
#
_entry.id   AF-T1BKH4-F1
#
_cell.length_a   1.000
_cell.length_b   1.000
_cell.length_c   1.000
_cell.angle_alpha   90.00
_cell.angle_beta   90.00
_cell.angle_gamma   90.00
#
_symmetry.space_group_name_H-M   'P 1'
#
loop_
_entity.id
_entity.type
_entity.pdbx_description
1 polymer ?
#
loop_
_entity_poly.entity_id
_entity_poly.type
_entity_poly.pdbx_seq_one_letter_code
_entity_poly.pdbx_strand_id
1 'polypeptide(L)'
;DQPLNGRHNLTTGKIYRTVIEKERRGDYLGNTVQIIPHVTGEIKRVIREVSESEGAEVTLVEVGGTVGDIESMPFLEALRELSYELGEHRMAFVHTTLVPVVGPVGESKTKPTQHSVRELRAIGIRPNLIFARSPVPLAPEIKTKISLFCDVPPPAVISVPDQRVVYDVPLVLEAQGVGGIRRPVARP
;
A
#
# COMPACT_ATOMS: atom_id res chain seq x y z
N ASP A 1 -16.95 -14.23 8.18
CA ASP A 1 -17.03 -12.83 7.73
C ASP A 1 -17.44 -11.93 8.87
N GLN A 2 -16.63 -10.92 9.17
CA GLN A 2 -17.03 -9.82 10.05
C GLN A 2 -17.72 -8.74 9.20
N PRO A 3 -18.93 -8.29 9.56
CA PRO A 3 -19.62 -7.27 8.79
C PRO A 3 -18.89 -5.93 8.89
N LEU A 4 -18.44 -5.40 7.76
CA LEU A 4 -17.81 -4.08 7.70
C LEU A 4 -18.86 -2.98 7.95
N ASN A 5 -18.47 -1.99 8.75
CA ASN A 5 -19.29 -0.81 9.07
C ASN A 5 -18.58 0.50 8.66
N GLY A 6 -19.23 1.65 8.86
CA GLY A 6 -18.72 2.96 8.44
C GLY A 6 -17.37 3.40 9.04
N ARG A 7 -16.84 2.70 10.05
CA ARG A 7 -15.49 2.90 10.61
C ARG A 7 -14.39 2.31 9.73
N HIS A 8 -14.71 1.32 8.91
CA HIS A 8 -13.78 0.65 7.99
C HIS A 8 -13.49 1.48 6.72
N ASN A 9 -14.21 2.59 6.53
CA ASN A 9 -14.00 3.52 5.43
C ASN A 9 -13.55 4.87 5.96
N LEU A 10 -12.27 5.18 5.77
CA LEU A 10 -11.64 6.44 6.14
C LEU A 10 -11.55 7.36 4.93
N THR A 11 -12.00 8.61 5.09
CA THR A 11 -11.92 9.63 4.03
C THR A 11 -11.23 10.87 4.55
N THR A 12 -10.58 11.62 3.66
CA THR A 12 -9.96 12.91 3.97
C THR A 12 -10.95 13.85 4.67
N GLY A 13 -12.19 13.92 4.20
CA GLY A 13 -13.23 14.74 4.84
C GLY A 13 -13.50 14.37 6.30
N LYS A 14 -13.59 13.07 6.65
CA LYS A 14 -13.77 12.63 8.04
C LYS A 14 -12.58 12.99 8.92
N ILE A 15 -11.37 12.78 8.41
CA ILE A 15 -10.12 13.10 9.12
C ILE A 15 -10.03 14.60 9.41
N TYR A 16 -10.15 15.43 8.37
CA TYR A 16 -10.00 16.86 8.51
C TYR A 16 -11.09 17.46 9.40
N ARG A 17 -12.34 17.00 9.27
CA ARG A 17 -13.42 17.42 10.18
C ARG A 17 -13.05 17.13 11.64
N THR A 18 -12.60 15.91 11.93
CA THR A 18 -12.23 15.52 13.30
C THR A 18 -11.07 16.35 13.84
N VAL A 19 -10.04 16.58 13.03
CA VAL A 19 -8.88 17.40 13.41
C VAL A 19 -9.30 18.85 13.68
N ILE A 20 -10.14 19.44 12.83
CA ILE A 20 -10.66 20.81 13.01
C ILE A 20 -11.57 20.92 14.24
N GLU A 21 -12.40 19.92 14.50
CA GLU A 21 -13.26 19.89 15.69
C GLU A 21 -12.44 19.81 17.00
N LYS A 22 -11.38 19.00 17.03
CA LYS A 22 -10.42 18.92 18.14
C LYS A 22 -9.71 20.26 18.38
N GLU A 23 -9.30 20.92 17.30
CA GLU A 23 -8.69 22.24 17.36
C GLU A 23 -9.62 23.26 18.01
N ARG A 24 -10.87 23.36 17.52
CA ARG A 24 -11.85 24.32 18.03
C ARG A 24 -12.27 24.09 19.49
N ARG A 25 -12.16 22.84 19.97
CA ARG A 25 -12.41 22.48 21.38
C ARG A 25 -11.21 22.82 22.29
N GLY A 26 -10.04 23.08 21.71
CA GLY A 26 -8.82 23.38 22.45
C GLY A 26 -7.96 22.15 22.79
N ASP A 27 -8.22 20.99 22.17
CA ASP A 27 -7.47 19.74 22.46
C ASP A 27 -5.98 19.86 22.14
N TYR A 28 -5.59 20.78 21.25
CA TYR A 28 -4.20 21.05 20.90
C TYR A 28 -3.56 22.18 21.74
N LEU A 29 -4.21 22.64 22.80
CA LEU A 29 -3.69 23.63 23.76
C LEU A 29 -3.23 24.96 23.10
N GLY A 30 -3.92 25.38 22.03
CA GLY A 30 -3.60 26.59 21.27
C GLY A 30 -2.41 26.47 20.31
N ASN A 31 -1.82 25.28 20.17
CA ASN A 31 -0.77 25.05 19.18
C ASN A 31 -1.32 25.04 17.75
N THR A 32 -0.46 25.39 16.78
CA THR A 32 -0.81 25.34 15.36
C THR A 32 -1.05 23.91 14.90
N VAL A 33 -2.22 23.67 14.31
CA VAL A 33 -2.54 22.40 13.66
C VAL A 33 -1.81 22.28 12.33
N GLN A 34 -1.22 21.11 12.11
CA GLN A 34 -0.34 20.78 10.99
C GLN A 34 -0.71 19.40 10.43
N ILE A 35 -0.33 19.12 9.18
CA ILE A 35 -0.52 17.79 8.58
C ILE A 35 0.19 16.71 9.40
N ILE A 36 1.48 16.93 9.69
CA ILE A 36 2.26 16.12 10.62
C ILE A 36 2.42 16.96 11.90
N PRO A 37 2.09 16.45 13.10
CA PRO A 37 1.62 15.10 13.40
C PRO A 37 0.09 14.96 13.48
N HIS A 38 -0.70 16.03 13.29
CA HIS A 38 -2.12 16.01 13.68
C HIS A 38 -3.01 15.22 12.72
N VAL A 39 -2.87 15.44 11.41
CA VAL A 39 -3.64 14.70 10.39
C VAL A 39 -3.12 13.26 10.30
N THR A 40 -1.81 13.06 10.24
CA THR A 40 -1.22 11.71 10.20
C THR A 40 -1.50 10.93 11.47
N GLY A 41 -1.47 11.59 12.63
CA GLY A 41 -1.86 11.03 13.92
C GLY A 41 -3.31 10.57 13.95
N GLU A 42 -4.24 11.36 13.40
CA GLU A 42 -5.65 10.97 13.32
C GLU A 42 -5.86 9.78 12.38
N ILE A 43 -5.16 9.71 11.24
CA ILE A 43 -5.18 8.55 10.34
C ILE A 43 -4.69 7.29 11.06
N LYS A 44 -3.52 7.37 11.72
CA LYS A 44 -2.95 6.26 12.51
C LYS A 44 -3.89 5.81 13.63
N ARG A 45 -4.53 6.76 14.32
CA ARG A 45 -5.49 6.49 15.40
C ARG A 45 -6.66 5.65 14.90
N VAL A 46 -7.27 6.03 13.77
CA VAL A 46 -8.41 5.31 13.20
C VAL A 46 -8.03 3.90 12.75
N ILE A 47 -6.86 3.74 12.11
CA ILE A 47 -6.36 2.42 11.68
C ILE A 47 -6.20 1.48 12.90
N ARG A 48 -5.60 1.98 13.98
CA ARG A 48 -5.43 1.22 15.23
C ARG A 48 -6.75 0.87 15.88
N GLU A 49 -7.65 1.84 15.98
CA GLU A 49 -8.97 1.66 16.59
C GLU A 49 -9.76 0.53 15.91
N VAL A 50 -9.78 0.50 14.57
CA VAL A 50 -10.45 -0.59 13.81
C VAL A 50 -9.78 -1.94 14.07
N SER A 51 -8.44 -2.00 14.05
CA SER A 51 -7.71 -3.25 14.30
C SER A 51 -7.97 -3.80 15.70
N GLU A 52 -7.99 -2.93 16.71
CA GLU A 52 -8.19 -3.31 18.12
C GLU A 52 -9.64 -3.67 18.41
N SER A 53 -10.61 -2.91 17.87
CA SER A 53 -12.04 -3.16 18.15
C SER A 53 -12.53 -4.48 17.57
N GLU A 54 -11.96 -4.92 16.45
CA GLU A 54 -12.31 -6.18 15.80
C GLU A 54 -11.46 -7.36 16.32
N GLY A 55 -10.48 -7.11 17.19
CA GLY A 55 -9.53 -8.13 17.66
C GLY A 55 -8.75 -8.80 16.51
N ALA A 56 -8.48 -8.05 15.44
CA ALA A 56 -7.94 -8.59 14.21
C ALA A 56 -6.45 -8.96 14.35
N GLU A 57 -6.09 -10.17 13.92
CA GLU A 57 -4.69 -10.62 13.83
C GLU A 57 -3.93 -9.92 12.69
N VAL A 58 -4.64 -9.63 11.60
CA VAL A 58 -4.13 -8.93 10.42
C VAL A 58 -5.15 -7.90 9.97
N THR A 59 -4.68 -6.66 9.80
CA THR A 59 -5.49 -5.55 9.28
C THR A 59 -4.98 -5.15 7.91
N LEU A 60 -5.81 -5.34 6.88
CA LEU A 60 -5.53 -4.89 5.52
C LEU A 60 -5.97 -3.43 5.35
N VAL A 61 -5.03 -2.55 5.01
CA VAL A 61 -5.31 -1.14 4.75
C VAL A 61 -5.09 -0.84 3.28
N GLU A 62 -6.18 -0.56 2.56
CA GLU A 62 -6.11 -0.05 1.20
C GLU A 62 -5.99 1.48 1.22
N VAL A 63 -5.02 2.02 0.48
CA VAL A 63 -4.90 3.46 0.26
C VAL A 63 -5.40 3.76 -1.15
N GLY A 64 -6.51 4.48 -1.23
CA GLY A 64 -7.03 4.97 -2.51
C GLY A 64 -6.14 6.06 -3.13
N GLY A 65 -6.33 6.26 -4.43
CA GLY A 65 -5.54 7.20 -5.24
C GLY A 65 -4.29 6.56 -5.84
N THR A 66 -3.42 7.37 -6.42
CA THR A 66 -2.17 6.91 -7.02
C THR A 66 -0.97 7.47 -6.26
N VAL A 67 0.07 6.66 -6.07
CA VAL A 67 1.33 7.17 -5.52
C VAL A 67 1.88 8.28 -6.42
N GLY A 68 2.14 9.45 -5.83
CA GLY A 68 2.54 10.67 -6.52
C GLY A 68 1.46 11.75 -6.50
N ASP A 69 0.20 11.37 -6.24
CA ASP A 69 -0.91 12.33 -6.10
C ASP A 69 -0.86 13.05 -4.74
N ILE A 70 -1.24 14.34 -4.74
CA ILE A 70 -1.16 15.20 -3.55
C ILE A 70 -2.13 14.74 -2.45
N GLU A 71 -3.27 14.15 -2.85
CA GLU A 71 -4.35 13.72 -1.98
C GLU A 71 -3.94 12.53 -1.11
N SER A 72 -3.08 11.66 -1.63
CA SER A 72 -2.63 10.44 -0.95
C SER A 72 -1.45 10.68 0.00
N MET A 73 -0.76 11.83 -0.11
CA MET A 73 0.45 12.12 0.68
C MET A 73 0.22 11.99 2.21
N PRO A 74 -0.85 12.53 2.82
CA PRO A 74 -1.07 12.39 4.26
C PRO A 74 -1.27 10.93 4.69
N PHE A 75 -1.91 10.10 3.87
CA PHE A 75 -2.11 8.68 4.16
C PHE A 75 -0.82 7.88 4.05
N LEU A 76 -0.04 8.12 3.00
CA LEU A 76 1.25 7.44 2.82
C LEU A 76 2.22 7.82 3.95
N GLU A 77 2.27 9.10 4.33
CA GLU A 77 3.09 9.55 5.45
C GLU A 77 2.63 8.92 6.79
N ALA A 78 1.32 8.86 7.04
CA ALA A 78 0.79 8.21 8.23
C ALA A 78 1.17 6.72 8.30
N LEU A 79 1.10 5.99 7.17
CA LEU A 79 1.53 4.59 7.10
C LEU A 79 3.05 4.43 7.24
N ARG A 80 3.84 5.38 6.72
CA ARG A 80 5.29 5.41 6.89
C ARG A 80 5.63 5.56 8.39
N GLU A 81 5.08 6.56 9.07
CA GLU A 81 5.24 6.74 10.52
C GLU A 81 4.78 5.49 11.29
N LEU A 82 3.62 4.92 10.93
CA LEU A 82 3.09 3.72 11.56
C LEU A 82 4.04 2.52 11.41
N SER A 83 4.70 2.36 10.25
CA SER A 83 5.66 1.30 10.02
C SER A 83 6.91 1.42 10.91
N TYR A 84 7.34 2.65 11.22
CA TYR A 84 8.41 2.89 12.19
C TYR A 84 7.95 2.60 13.62
N GLU A 85 6.74 3.02 13.99
CA GLU A 85 6.18 2.81 15.33
C GLU A 85 5.95 1.32 15.63
N LEU A 86 5.54 0.51 14.63
CA LEU A 86 5.28 -0.92 14.79
C LEU A 86 6.53 -1.79 14.63
N GLY A 87 7.56 -1.28 13.96
CA GLY A 87 8.77 -2.01 13.62
C GLY A 87 8.63 -2.90 12.38
N GLU A 88 9.77 -3.35 11.85
CA GLU A 88 9.86 -3.98 10.53
C GLU A 88 9.10 -5.32 10.39
N HIS A 89 8.79 -6.00 11.48
CA HIS A 89 8.16 -7.33 11.42
C HIS A 89 6.64 -7.30 11.51
N ARG A 90 6.03 -6.14 11.75
CA ARG A 90 4.58 -6.01 12.02
C ARG A 90 3.80 -5.31 10.91
N MET A 91 4.47 -4.87 9.85
CA MET A 91 3.84 -4.21 8.71
C MET A 91 4.53 -4.58 7.41
N ALA A 92 3.75 -4.81 6.37
CA ALA A 92 4.21 -5.06 5.01
C ALA A 92 3.48 -4.16 4.01
N PHE A 93 4.23 -3.62 3.05
CA PHE A 93 3.71 -2.82 1.95
C PHE A 93 3.58 -3.66 0.68
N VAL A 94 2.37 -3.71 0.13
CA VAL A 94 2.08 -4.29 -1.18
C VAL A 94 1.83 -3.16 -2.16
N HIS A 95 2.69 -2.99 -3.15
CA HIS A 95 2.54 -1.94 -4.16
C HIS A 95 1.97 -2.49 -5.44
N THR A 96 0.78 -2.03 -5.83
CA THR A 96 0.12 -2.46 -7.07
C THR A 96 0.50 -1.52 -8.20
N THR A 97 1.05 -2.08 -9.28
CA THR A 97 1.47 -1.33 -10.46
C THR A 97 0.85 -1.88 -11.73
N LEU A 98 0.83 -1.07 -12.80
CA LEU A 98 0.43 -1.51 -14.14
C LEU A 98 1.67 -1.77 -15.01
N VAL A 99 1.69 -2.94 -15.65
CA VAL A 99 2.64 -3.32 -16.70
C VAL A 99 1.86 -3.39 -18.02
N PRO A 100 1.79 -2.28 -18.77
CA PRO A 100 1.04 -2.26 -20.02
C PRO A 100 1.74 -3.09 -21.10
N VAL A 101 0.93 -3.63 -22.00
CA VAL A 101 1.37 -4.34 -23.20
C VAL A 101 1.16 -3.41 -24.39
N VAL A 102 2.22 -3.10 -25.14
CA VAL A 102 2.19 -2.07 -26.18
C VAL A 102 2.66 -2.64 -27.52
N GLY A 103 2.04 -2.15 -28.60
CA GLY A 103 2.42 -2.44 -29.97
C GLY A 103 1.89 -3.79 -30.49
N PRO A 104 1.97 -4.00 -31.81
CA PRO A 104 1.42 -5.19 -32.48
C PRO A 104 2.11 -6.50 -32.04
N VAL A 105 3.33 -6.42 -31.51
CA VAL A 105 4.12 -7.55 -31.03
C VAL A 105 3.88 -7.89 -29.56
N GLY A 106 3.03 -7.13 -28.85
CA GLY A 106 2.67 -7.44 -27.47
C GLY A 106 3.79 -7.24 -26.45
N GLU A 107 4.57 -6.16 -26.56
CA GLU A 107 5.71 -5.94 -25.67
C GLU A 107 5.28 -5.38 -24.29
N SER A 108 5.60 -6.10 -23.22
CA SER A 108 5.37 -5.64 -21.83
C SER A 108 6.35 -4.52 -21.44
N LYS A 109 5.81 -3.36 -21.05
CA LYS A 109 6.62 -2.20 -20.64
C LYS A 109 6.71 -2.10 -19.12
N THR A 110 7.92 -2.30 -18.59
CA THR A 110 8.19 -2.26 -17.14
C THR A 110 8.48 -0.87 -16.58
N LYS A 111 8.70 0.13 -17.46
CA LYS A 111 9.08 1.49 -17.05
C LYS A 111 8.07 2.18 -16.13
N PRO A 112 6.74 2.09 -16.35
CA PRO A 112 5.76 2.65 -15.42
C PRO A 112 5.88 2.08 -14.00
N THR A 113 6.08 0.77 -13.88
CA THR A 113 6.32 0.11 -12.58
C THR A 113 7.59 0.64 -11.90
N GLN A 114 8.68 0.79 -12.64
CA GLN A 114 9.94 1.33 -12.10
C GLN A 114 9.77 2.76 -11.57
N HIS A 115 9.07 3.62 -12.31
CA HIS A 115 8.83 5.01 -11.88
C HIS A 115 7.91 5.06 -10.67
N SER A 116 6.84 4.27 -10.65
CA SER A 116 5.92 4.22 -9.52
C SER A 116 6.60 3.74 -8.22
N VAL A 117 7.47 2.71 -8.31
CA VAL A 117 8.27 2.27 -7.16
C VAL A 117 9.29 3.32 -6.72
N ARG A 118 9.88 4.06 -7.67
CA ARG A 118 10.78 5.17 -7.34
C ARG A 118 10.06 6.26 -6.54
N GLU A 119 8.84 6.64 -6.94
CA GLU A 119 8.06 7.64 -6.20
C GLU A 119 7.66 7.15 -4.80
N LEU A 120 7.26 5.88 -4.68
CA LEU A 120 6.97 5.29 -3.37
C LEU A 120 8.20 5.30 -2.45
N ARG A 121 9.39 4.99 -3.01
CA ARG A 121 10.65 5.02 -2.26
C ARG A 121 11.10 6.43 -1.91
N ALA A 122 10.79 7.42 -2.75
CA ALA A 122 11.14 8.82 -2.51
C ALA A 122 10.48 9.38 -1.24
N ILE A 123 9.28 8.87 -0.90
CA ILE A 123 8.60 9.19 0.36
C ILE A 123 8.98 8.25 1.50
N GLY A 124 10.03 7.44 1.36
CA GLY A 124 10.55 6.57 2.42
C GLY A 124 9.82 5.23 2.59
N ILE A 125 8.93 4.85 1.67
CA ILE A 125 8.25 3.55 1.70
C ILE A 125 8.92 2.57 0.74
N ARG A 126 9.36 1.41 1.25
CA ARG A 126 9.90 0.33 0.43
C ARG A 126 8.85 -0.77 0.29
N PRO A 127 8.44 -1.14 -0.94
CA PRO A 127 7.48 -2.22 -1.12
C PRO A 127 8.11 -3.56 -0.73
N ASN A 128 7.35 -4.39 -0.02
CA ASN A 128 7.71 -5.78 0.27
C ASN A 128 7.26 -6.71 -0.85
N LEU A 129 6.14 -6.39 -1.49
CA LEU A 129 5.59 -7.08 -2.66
C LEU A 129 5.24 -6.06 -3.73
N ILE A 130 5.40 -6.46 -5.00
CA ILE A 130 4.91 -5.71 -6.15
C ILE A 130 3.87 -6.58 -6.85
N PHE A 131 2.62 -6.12 -6.86
CA PHE A 131 1.56 -6.72 -7.66
C PHE A 131 1.55 -6.06 -9.03
N ALA A 132 2.20 -6.71 -9.98
CA ALA A 132 2.32 -6.22 -11.34
C ALA A 132 1.09 -6.67 -12.16
N ARG A 133 0.10 -5.77 -12.28
CA ARG A 133 -1.11 -5.96 -13.09
C ARG A 133 -0.78 -5.88 -14.57
N SER A 134 -1.34 -6.77 -15.37
CA SER A 134 -1.16 -6.78 -16.83
C SER A 134 -2.34 -7.47 -17.52
N PRO A 135 -2.58 -7.24 -18.83
CA PRO A 135 -3.61 -8.00 -19.57
C PRO A 135 -3.31 -9.49 -19.70
N VAL A 136 -2.03 -9.88 -19.68
CA VAL A 136 -1.56 -11.26 -19.86
C VAL A 136 -0.50 -11.62 -18.81
N PRO A 137 -0.27 -12.91 -18.51
CA PRO A 137 0.77 -13.32 -17.57
C PRO A 137 2.15 -12.76 -17.95
N LEU A 138 2.91 -12.29 -16.96
CA LEU A 138 4.25 -11.77 -17.20
C LEU A 138 5.24 -12.89 -17.44
N ALA A 139 6.06 -12.75 -18.48
CA ALA A 139 7.18 -13.64 -18.73
C ALA A 139 8.24 -13.55 -17.60
N PRO A 140 8.98 -14.64 -17.30
CA PRO A 140 9.99 -14.66 -16.23
C PRO A 140 11.05 -13.55 -16.35
N GLU A 141 11.42 -13.18 -17.56
CA GLU A 141 12.41 -12.13 -17.85
C GLU A 141 11.89 -10.75 -17.42
N ILE A 142 10.58 -10.51 -17.61
CA ILE A 142 9.91 -9.27 -17.19
C ILE A 142 9.89 -9.18 -15.67
N LYS A 143 9.56 -10.27 -14.98
CA LYS A 143 9.59 -10.33 -13.51
C LYS A 143 11.00 -10.07 -12.97
N THR A 144 12.01 -10.71 -13.56
CA THR A 144 13.42 -10.53 -13.20
C THR A 144 13.88 -9.09 -13.41
N LYS A 145 13.47 -8.47 -14.53
CA LYS A 145 13.74 -7.06 -14.81
C LYS A 145 13.10 -6.14 -13.77
N ILE A 146 11.83 -6.34 -13.44
CA ILE A 146 11.15 -5.56 -12.39
C ILE A 146 11.87 -5.72 -11.05
N SER A 147 12.19 -6.96 -10.66
CA SER A 147 12.92 -7.27 -9.42
C SER A 147 14.25 -6.51 -9.33
N LEU A 148 15.06 -6.54 -10.39
CA LEU A 148 16.35 -5.84 -10.44
C LEU A 148 16.19 -4.32 -10.31
N PHE A 149 15.30 -3.72 -11.10
CA PHE A 149 15.17 -2.24 -11.13
C PHE A 149 14.41 -1.68 -9.93
N CYS A 150 13.51 -2.47 -9.33
CA CYS A 150 12.73 -2.07 -8.17
C CYS A 150 13.37 -2.52 -6.86
N ASP A 151 14.48 -3.27 -6.94
CA ASP A 151 15.27 -3.77 -5.81
C ASP A 151 14.37 -4.46 -4.76
N VAL A 152 13.64 -5.46 -5.26
CA VAL A 152 12.85 -6.41 -4.48
C VAL A 152 13.23 -7.83 -4.90
N PRO A 153 13.16 -8.84 -4.01
CA PRO A 153 13.47 -10.23 -4.39
C PRO A 153 12.60 -10.72 -5.55
N PRO A 154 13.11 -11.58 -6.45
CA PRO A 154 12.30 -12.10 -7.56
C PRO A 154 10.96 -12.74 -7.15
N PRO A 155 10.87 -13.50 -6.03
CA PRO A 155 9.59 -14.02 -5.55
C PRO A 155 8.59 -12.94 -5.10
N ALA A 156 9.06 -11.73 -4.79
CA ALA A 156 8.22 -10.61 -4.37
C ALA A 156 7.56 -9.86 -5.54
N VAL A 157 7.93 -10.17 -6.79
CA VAL A 157 7.25 -9.65 -7.98
C VAL A 157 6.16 -10.64 -8.38
N ILE A 158 4.90 -10.25 -8.19
CA ILE A 158 3.73 -11.10 -8.44
C ILE A 158 3.08 -10.68 -9.75
N SER A 159 2.93 -11.63 -10.69
CA SER A 159 2.25 -11.40 -11.95
C SER A 159 0.74 -11.52 -11.72
N VAL A 160 -0.01 -10.44 -11.90
CA VAL A 160 -1.46 -10.44 -11.65
C VAL A 160 -2.21 -10.12 -12.95
N PRO A 161 -2.37 -11.10 -13.86
CA PRO A 161 -3.07 -10.86 -15.11
C PRO A 161 -4.56 -10.55 -14.92
N ASP A 162 -5.19 -9.95 -15.93
CA ASP A 162 -6.64 -9.80 -15.97
C ASP A 162 -7.33 -11.16 -15.87
N GLN A 163 -8.35 -11.23 -15.01
CA GLN A 163 -9.12 -12.44 -14.76
C GLN A 163 -10.53 -12.29 -15.33
N ARG A 164 -11.11 -13.41 -15.75
CA ARG A 164 -12.50 -13.43 -16.24
C ARG A 164 -13.50 -13.23 -15.11
N VAL A 165 -13.21 -13.80 -13.95
CA VAL A 165 -14.00 -13.62 -12.73
C VAL A 165 -13.10 -13.19 -11.58
N VAL A 166 -13.62 -12.35 -10.71
CA VAL A 166 -12.88 -11.82 -9.54
C VAL A 166 -12.42 -12.93 -8.58
N TYR A 167 -13.14 -14.05 -8.55
CA TYR A 167 -12.83 -15.22 -7.71
C TYR A 167 -11.57 -15.97 -8.13
N ASP A 168 -11.05 -15.74 -9.34
CA ASP A 168 -9.80 -16.36 -9.79
C ASP A 168 -8.57 -15.65 -9.20
N VAL A 169 -8.72 -14.39 -8.76
CA VAL A 169 -7.60 -13.57 -8.27
C VAL A 169 -6.90 -14.23 -7.07
N PRO A 170 -7.60 -14.70 -6.01
CA PRO A 170 -6.94 -15.39 -4.91
C PRO A 170 -6.17 -16.64 -5.34
N LEU A 171 -6.69 -17.41 -6.32
CA LEU A 171 -6.02 -18.62 -6.83
C LEU A 171 -4.71 -18.28 -7.55
N VAL A 172 -4.70 -17.19 -8.32
CA VAL A 172 -3.50 -16.68 -9.01
C VAL A 172 -2.43 -16.20 -8.02
N LEU A 173 -2.85 -15.57 -6.91
CA LEU A 173 -1.93 -15.14 -5.85
C LEU A 173 -1.37 -16.34 -5.07
N GLU A 174 -2.21 -17.31 -4.74
CA GLU A 174 -1.81 -18.53 -4.03
C GLU A 174 -0.87 -19.40 -4.87
N ALA A 175 -1.12 -19.56 -6.16
CA ALA A 175 -0.24 -20.28 -7.08
C ALA A 175 1.17 -19.65 -7.18
N GLN A 176 1.31 -18.37 -6.83
CA GLN A 176 2.60 -17.67 -6.76
C GLN A 176 3.16 -17.58 -5.33
N GLY A 177 2.54 -18.27 -4.38
CA GLY A 177 3.02 -18.42 -3.01
C GLY A 177 2.86 -17.18 -2.13
N VAL A 178 1.97 -16.23 -2.47
CA VAL A 178 1.82 -14.96 -1.73
C VAL A 178 1.56 -15.19 -0.24
N GLY A 179 0.72 -16.17 0.12
CA GLY A 179 0.45 -16.51 1.52
C GLY A 179 1.66 -17.04 2.29
N GLY A 180 2.68 -17.55 1.59
CA GLY A 180 3.93 -18.04 2.16
C GLY A 180 5.09 -17.04 2.16
N ILE A 181 4.94 -15.87 1.51
CA ILE A 181 6.03 -14.88 1.44
C ILE A 181 6.24 -14.24 2.80
N ARG A 182 7.35 -14.59 3.44
CA ARG A 182 7.86 -13.88 4.62
C ARG A 182 8.63 -12.65 4.13
N ARG A 183 8.51 -11.52 4.86
CA ARG A 183 9.29 -10.31 4.58
C ARG A 183 10.77 -10.70 4.45
N PRO A 184 11.47 -10.34 3.36
CA PRO A 184 12.90 -10.59 3.26
C PRO A 184 13.57 -9.88 4.44
N VAL A 185 14.25 -10.67 5.29
CA VAL A 185 15.06 -10.13 6.38
C VAL A 185 16.15 -9.30 5.70
N ALA A 186 16.19 -7.99 5.96
CA ALA A 186 17.33 -7.18 5.57
C ALA A 186 18.55 -7.88 6.17
N ARG A 187 19.47 -8.38 5.33
CA ARG A 187 20.71 -8.93 5.85
C ARG A 187 21.43 -7.80 6.59
N PRO A 188 21.97 -8.07 7.79
CA PRO A 188 22.71 -7.08 8.56
C PRO A 188 23.91 -6.53 7.76
#